data_AF-A0A9Q3YQW6-F1
#
_entry.id   AF-A0A9Q3YQW6-F1
#
_cell.length_a   1.000
_cell.length_b   1.000
_cell.length_c   1.000
_cell.angle_alpha   90.00
_cell.angle_beta   90.00
_cell.angle_gamma   90.00
#
_symmetry.space_group_name_H-M   'P 1'
#
loop_
_entity.id
_entity.type
_entity.pdbx_description
1 polymer ?
#
loop_
_entity_poly.entity_id
_entity_poly.type
_entity_poly.pdbx_seq_one_letter_code
_entity_poly.pdbx_strand_id
1 'polypeptide(L)'
;MKRPFRFLAIVGLLILSLVAAWRGGLLPGVPAPWHDDLRILHEERDGTRVMVIELRNTDTRTRWHSEGEDHRIDIRRRGPTLYELDIAQLYDGVDPPLQRRMQSALQLEPGRTEVGGFRFTEPGKPVQRQVVEILLPAPAS
;
A
#
# COMPACT_ATOMS: atom_id res chain seq x y z
N MET A 1 13.18 -17.21 -52.58
CA MET A 1 13.43 -16.17 -51.56
C MET A 1 12.11 -15.71 -50.93
N LYS A 2 11.65 -16.32 -49.82
CA LYS A 2 10.40 -15.92 -49.11
C LYS A 2 10.46 -16.30 -47.62
N ARG A 3 11.36 -15.69 -46.83
CA ARG A 3 11.41 -15.96 -45.37
C ARG A 3 11.73 -14.76 -44.44
N PRO A 4 11.77 -13.47 -44.82
CA PRO A 4 12.00 -12.42 -43.82
C PRO A 4 10.74 -12.11 -42.98
N PHE A 5 9.55 -12.22 -43.57
CA PHE A 5 8.30 -11.80 -42.93
C PHE A 5 7.85 -12.72 -41.78
N ARG A 6 8.06 -14.03 -41.93
CA ARG A 6 7.75 -15.01 -40.88
C ARG A 6 8.66 -14.84 -39.67
N PHE A 7 9.93 -14.49 -39.91
CA PHE A 7 10.90 -14.24 -38.85
C PHE A 7 10.51 -12.99 -38.05
N LEU A 8 10.11 -11.91 -38.75
CA LEU A 8 9.65 -10.68 -38.11
C LEU A 8 8.39 -10.91 -37.27
N ALA A 9 7.44 -11.71 -37.76
CA ALA A 9 6.22 -12.04 -37.03
C ALA A 9 6.50 -12.86 -35.77
N ILE A 10 7.43 -13.81 -35.82
CA ILE A 10 7.82 -14.63 -34.65
C ILE A 10 8.52 -13.76 -33.60
N VAL A 11 9.45 -12.90 -34.01
CA VAL A 11 10.13 -11.98 -33.10
C VAL A 11 9.14 -11.00 -32.47
N GLY A 12 8.22 -10.45 -33.27
CA GLY A 12 7.15 -9.58 -32.76
C GLY A 12 6.25 -10.28 -31.75
N LEU A 13 5.86 -11.53 -32.02
CA LEU A 13 5.05 -12.33 -31.11
C LEU A 13 5.79 -12.62 -29.79
N LEU A 14 7.09 -12.88 -29.87
CA LEU A 14 7.98 -13.11 -28.72
C LEU A 14 8.14 -11.86 -27.85
N ILE A 15 8.28 -10.69 -28.46
CA ILE A 15 8.35 -9.42 -27.73
C ILE A 15 7.00 -9.12 -27.09
N LEU A 16 5.89 -9.33 -27.79
CA LEU A 16 4.53 -9.14 -27.25
C LEU A 16 4.24 -10.07 -26.08
N SER A 17 4.61 -11.35 -26.17
CA SER A 17 4.44 -12.29 -25.07
C SER A 17 5.38 -11.99 -23.91
N LEU A 18 6.60 -11.50 -24.16
CA LEU A 18 7.51 -11.04 -23.11
C LEU A 18 6.96 -9.81 -22.39
N VAL A 19 6.43 -8.82 -23.12
CA VAL A 19 5.79 -7.62 -22.55
C VAL A 19 4.52 -7.99 -21.77
N ALA A 20 3.70 -8.92 -22.30
CA ALA A 20 2.51 -9.40 -21.62
C ALA A 20 2.86 -10.17 -20.34
N ALA A 21 3.93 -10.99 -20.35
CA ALA A 21 4.42 -11.68 -19.16
C ALA A 21 5.01 -10.70 -18.14
N TRP A 22 5.69 -9.65 -18.59
CA TRP A 22 6.22 -8.57 -17.74
C TRP A 22 5.10 -7.76 -17.08
N ARG A 23 4.06 -7.40 -17.84
CA ARG A 23 2.89 -6.67 -17.33
C ARG A 23 1.94 -7.54 -16.51
N GLY A 24 1.91 -8.85 -16.77
CA GLY A 24 1.06 -9.84 -16.11
C GLY A 24 1.71 -10.54 -14.91
N GLY A 25 2.96 -10.23 -14.56
CA GLY A 25 3.63 -10.78 -13.38
C GLY A 25 3.97 -12.27 -13.45
N LEU A 26 4.06 -12.86 -14.65
CA LEU A 26 4.24 -14.30 -14.86
C LEU A 26 5.71 -14.77 -14.93
N LEU A 27 6.69 -13.87 -14.76
CA LEU A 27 8.10 -14.24 -14.77
C LEU A 27 8.59 -14.59 -13.35
N PRO A 28 8.97 -15.86 -13.08
CA PRO A 28 9.52 -16.25 -11.80
C PRO A 28 10.90 -15.59 -11.62
N GLY A 29 11.03 -14.77 -10.57
CA GLY A 29 12.27 -14.05 -10.25
C GLY A 29 12.25 -12.55 -10.58
N VAL A 30 11.19 -12.04 -11.22
CA VAL A 30 10.91 -10.60 -11.26
C VAL A 30 9.83 -10.35 -10.22
N PRO A 31 10.12 -9.67 -9.10
CA PRO A 31 9.08 -9.31 -8.15
C PRO A 31 8.00 -8.57 -8.93
N ALA A 32 6.73 -8.95 -8.73
CA ALA A 32 5.63 -8.21 -9.30
C ALA A 32 5.79 -6.71 -8.94
N PRO A 33 5.25 -5.77 -9.73
CA PRO A 33 5.36 -4.34 -9.46
C PRO A 33 4.46 -3.95 -8.26
N TRP A 34 4.70 -4.57 -7.11
CA TRP A 34 4.26 -4.09 -5.81
C TRP A 34 5.21 -2.96 -5.51
N HIS A 35 4.77 -1.79 -5.95
CA HIS A 35 5.48 -0.56 -5.79
C HIS A 35 5.79 -0.34 -4.30
N ASP A 36 7.07 -0.22 -3.95
CA ASP A 36 7.59 0.29 -2.67
C ASP A 36 7.19 1.75 -2.39
N ASP A 37 6.05 2.20 -2.92
CA ASP A 37 5.51 3.55 -2.79
C ASP A 37 4.78 3.71 -1.46
N LEU A 38 4.42 2.62 -0.79
CA LEU A 38 3.82 2.63 0.55
C LEU A 38 4.56 1.62 1.43
N ARG A 39 5.03 2.07 2.58
CA ARG A 39 5.68 1.21 3.57
C ARG A 39 4.95 1.28 4.90
N ILE A 40 4.66 0.13 5.47
CA ILE A 40 3.98 0.01 6.78
C ILE A 40 5.04 -0.40 7.80
N LEU A 41 5.15 0.39 8.88
CA LEU A 41 6.02 0.12 10.01
C LEU A 41 5.16 -0.01 11.27
N HIS A 42 5.56 -0.91 12.14
CA HIS A 42 4.93 -1.08 13.45
C HIS A 42 5.93 -0.68 14.53
N GLU A 43 5.54 0.30 15.34
CA GLU A 43 6.31 0.79 16.48
C GLU A 43 5.51 0.58 17.76
N GLU A 44 6.20 0.56 18.90
CA GLU A 44 5.59 0.62 20.22
C GLU A 44 6.08 1.89 20.93
N ARG A 45 5.13 2.72 21.38
CA ARG A 45 5.40 3.98 22.08
C ARG A 45 4.56 4.04 23.34
N ASP A 46 5.19 4.05 24.50
CA ASP A 46 4.54 4.12 25.82
C ASP A 46 3.42 3.05 25.99
N GLY A 47 3.68 1.82 25.54
CA GLY A 47 2.71 0.71 25.59
C GLY A 47 1.55 0.82 24.58
N THR A 48 1.60 1.81 23.68
CA THR A 48 0.65 1.97 22.57
C THR A 48 1.29 1.46 21.27
N ARG A 49 0.58 0.61 20.54
CA ARG A 49 1.01 0.20 19.20
C ARG A 49 0.80 1.35 18.23
N VAL A 50 1.78 1.63 17.38
CA VAL A 50 1.71 2.69 16.38
C VAL A 50 1.96 2.06 15.02
N MET A 51 0.98 2.16 14.13
CA MET A 51 1.12 1.80 12.73
C MET A 51 1.49 3.06 11.95
N VAL A 52 2.73 3.12 11.48
CA VAL A 52 3.24 4.21 10.67
C VAL A 52 3.15 3.81 9.21
N ILE A 53 2.45 4.60 8.41
CA ILE A 53 2.33 4.42 6.97
C ILE A 53 3.17 5.50 6.29
N GLU A 54 4.33 5.12 5.77
CA GLU A 54 5.21 5.98 4.99
C GLU A 54 4.75 5.99 3.53
N LEU A 55 4.43 7.18 3.01
CA LEU A 55 4.09 7.39 1.61
C LEU A 55 5.33 7.86 0.87
N ARG A 56 5.76 7.12 -0.15
CA ARG A 56 6.91 7.44 -1.00
C ARG A 56 6.46 7.93 -2.36
N ASN A 57 7.38 8.57 -3.08
CA ASN A 57 7.11 9.13 -4.42
C ASN A 57 5.91 10.11 -4.42
N THR A 58 5.80 10.93 -3.36
CA THR A 58 4.70 11.90 -3.16
C THR A 58 4.73 13.07 -4.14
N ASP A 59 5.84 13.27 -4.82
CA ASP A 59 5.99 14.18 -5.95
C ASP A 59 5.24 13.69 -7.20
N THR A 60 5.30 12.39 -7.51
CA THR A 60 4.77 11.82 -8.76
C THR A 60 3.48 11.02 -8.60
N ARG A 61 3.18 10.52 -7.40
CA ARG A 61 1.99 9.72 -7.11
C ARG A 61 0.87 10.55 -6.49
N THR A 62 -0.35 10.11 -6.75
CA THR A 62 -1.57 10.64 -6.12
C THR A 62 -2.40 9.54 -5.46
N ARG A 63 -1.97 8.28 -5.53
CA ARG A 63 -2.65 7.15 -4.89
C ARG A 63 -1.64 6.11 -4.45
N TRP A 64 -1.85 5.61 -3.24
CA TRP A 64 -1.12 4.53 -2.61
C TRP A 64 -2.08 3.46 -2.16
N HIS A 65 -1.74 2.21 -2.43
CA HIS A 65 -2.59 1.09 -2.08
C HIS A 65 -1.73 -0.09 -1.64
N SER A 66 -2.13 -0.73 -0.55
CA SER A 66 -1.53 -1.95 -0.03
C SER A 66 -2.61 -2.88 0.47
N GLU A 67 -2.51 -4.16 0.13
CA GLU A 67 -3.41 -5.21 0.59
C GLU A 67 -2.56 -6.40 1.01
N GLY A 68 -2.76 -6.88 2.23
CA GLY A 68 -2.06 -8.00 2.82
C GLY A 68 -2.99 -8.82 3.69
N GLU A 69 -2.45 -9.85 4.36
CA GLU A 69 -3.24 -10.78 5.17
C GLU A 69 -3.97 -10.10 6.34
N ASP A 70 -3.37 -9.05 6.91
CA ASP A 70 -3.85 -8.35 8.11
C ASP A 70 -4.31 -6.91 7.84
N HIS A 71 -4.27 -6.43 6.60
CA HIS A 71 -4.58 -5.05 6.27
C HIS A 71 -5.06 -4.81 4.84
N ARG A 72 -5.82 -3.73 4.69
CA ARG A 72 -6.12 -3.13 3.39
C ARG A 72 -6.10 -1.61 3.52
N ILE A 73 -5.25 -0.96 2.74
CA ILE A 73 -5.00 0.48 2.79
C ILE A 73 -5.17 1.06 1.39
N ASP A 74 -5.95 2.12 1.24
CA ASP A 74 -6.06 2.96 0.04
C ASP A 74 -6.00 4.42 0.47
N ILE A 75 -5.00 5.15 -0.02
CA ILE A 75 -4.76 6.55 0.31
C ILE A 75 -4.69 7.33 -0.99
N ARG A 76 -5.42 8.44 -1.08
CA ARG A 76 -5.54 9.25 -2.30
C ARG A 76 -5.29 10.71 -2.00
N ARG A 77 -4.36 11.32 -2.72
CA ARG A 77 -4.15 12.76 -2.73
C ARG A 77 -5.15 13.42 -3.69
N ARG A 78 -5.95 14.35 -3.18
CA ARG A 78 -6.97 15.12 -3.92
C ARG A 78 -6.58 16.56 -4.20
N GLY A 79 -5.60 17.08 -3.49
CA GLY A 79 -5.04 18.42 -3.68
C GLY A 79 -3.59 18.46 -3.18
N PRO A 80 -2.96 19.64 -3.11
CA PRO A 80 -1.57 19.76 -2.65
C PRO A 80 -1.34 19.13 -1.27
N THR A 81 -2.29 19.34 -0.35
CA THR A 81 -2.23 18.84 1.03
C THR A 81 -3.43 17.99 1.42
N LEU A 82 -4.47 17.85 0.58
CA LEU A 82 -5.69 17.10 0.91
C LEU A 82 -5.54 15.61 0.57
N TYR A 83 -5.77 14.73 1.54
CA TYR A 83 -5.73 13.28 1.39
C TYR A 83 -7.01 12.62 1.88
N GLU A 84 -7.49 11.63 1.14
CA GLU A 84 -8.50 10.66 1.54
C GLU A 84 -7.81 9.38 1.97
N LEU A 85 -8.19 8.84 3.12
CA LEU A 85 -7.62 7.66 3.75
C LEU A 85 -8.71 6.61 3.93
N ASP A 86 -8.44 5.39 3.50
CA ASP A 86 -9.27 4.22 3.75
C ASP A 86 -8.36 3.09 4.24
N ILE A 87 -8.38 2.86 5.56
CA ILE A 87 -7.46 1.95 6.23
C ILE A 87 -8.30 0.91 6.97
N ALA A 88 -8.11 -0.35 6.61
CA ALA A 88 -8.70 -1.49 7.28
C ALA A 88 -7.63 -2.40 7.88
N GLN A 89 -7.88 -2.87 9.09
CA GLN A 89 -7.20 -4.01 9.69
C GLN A 89 -8.11 -5.23 9.61
N LEU A 90 -7.53 -6.34 9.20
CA LEU A 90 -8.16 -7.63 9.04
C LEU A 90 -7.59 -8.56 10.11
N TYR A 91 -8.47 -9.28 10.81
CA TYR A 91 -8.07 -10.20 11.85
C TYR A 91 -8.88 -11.48 11.77
N ASP A 92 -8.28 -12.46 11.12
CA ASP A 92 -8.89 -13.76 10.82
C ASP A 92 -8.63 -14.81 11.91
N GLY A 93 -7.91 -14.43 12.99
CA GLY A 93 -7.58 -15.31 14.11
C GLY A 93 -8.74 -15.58 15.10
N VAL A 94 -9.93 -15.07 14.81
CA VAL A 94 -11.15 -15.20 15.64
C VAL A 94 -12.36 -15.46 14.75
N ASP A 95 -13.37 -16.13 15.29
CA ASP A 95 -14.64 -16.41 14.61
C ASP A 95 -15.79 -15.65 15.32
N PRO A 96 -16.48 -14.71 14.65
CA PRO A 96 -16.28 -14.29 13.26
C PRO A 96 -15.02 -13.44 13.04
N PRO A 97 -14.42 -13.45 11.83
CA PRO A 97 -13.30 -12.60 11.48
C PRO A 97 -13.61 -11.13 11.78
N LEU A 98 -12.65 -10.45 12.39
CA LEU A 98 -12.81 -9.05 12.79
C LEU A 98 -12.20 -8.14 11.72
N GLN A 99 -13.03 -7.26 11.17
CA GLN A 99 -12.58 -6.15 10.34
C GLN A 99 -12.75 -4.83 11.10
N ARG A 100 -11.69 -4.02 11.14
CA ARG A 100 -11.72 -2.66 11.69
C ARG A 100 -11.37 -1.71 10.57
N ARG A 101 -12.18 -0.68 10.35
CA ARG A 101 -11.98 0.25 9.24
C ARG A 101 -12.05 1.70 9.73
N MET A 102 -11.12 2.50 9.24
CA MET A 102 -11.06 3.94 9.43
C MET A 102 -11.11 4.59 8.04
N GLN A 103 -12.06 5.50 7.87
CA GLN A 103 -12.17 6.33 6.68
C GLN A 103 -12.11 7.79 7.10
N SER A 104 -11.24 8.57 6.47
CA SER A 104 -11.07 9.98 6.81
C SER A 104 -10.60 10.79 5.61
N ALA A 105 -10.86 12.09 5.63
CA ALA A 105 -10.30 13.04 4.69
C ALA A 105 -9.70 14.21 5.49
N LEU A 106 -8.40 14.46 5.34
CA LEU A 106 -7.71 15.50 6.08
C LEU A 106 -6.54 16.12 5.31
N GLN A 107 -6.10 17.26 5.81
CA GLN A 107 -4.89 17.92 5.31
C GLN A 107 -3.66 17.30 5.98
N LEU A 108 -2.67 16.94 5.17
CA LEU A 108 -1.39 16.41 5.60
C LEU A 108 -0.26 17.28 5.07
N GLU A 109 0.61 17.69 5.98
CA GLU A 109 1.86 18.40 5.70
C GLU A 109 3.03 17.41 5.71
N PRO A 110 4.16 17.73 5.04
CA PRO A 110 5.37 16.93 5.13
C PRO A 110 5.80 16.70 6.59
N GLY A 111 6.13 15.46 6.92
CA GLY A 111 6.41 15.02 8.29
C GLY A 111 5.50 13.89 8.76
N ARG A 112 5.47 13.69 10.07
CA ARG A 112 4.77 12.60 10.73
C ARG A 112 3.51 13.12 11.41
N THR A 113 2.34 12.61 11.02
CA THR A 113 1.04 13.11 11.50
C THR A 113 0.17 11.96 12.01
N GLU A 114 -0.37 12.07 13.23
CA GLU A 114 -1.41 11.17 13.73
C GLU A 114 -2.73 11.43 13.00
N VAL A 115 -3.26 10.40 12.33
CA VAL A 115 -4.48 10.50 11.51
C VAL A 115 -5.67 9.78 12.12
N GLY A 116 -5.45 9.06 13.21
CA GLY A 116 -6.49 8.36 13.96
C GLY A 116 -5.95 7.10 14.61
N GLY A 117 -6.82 6.12 14.81
CA GLY A 117 -6.46 4.90 15.50
C GLY A 117 -7.61 3.93 15.68
N PHE A 118 -7.26 2.75 16.17
CA PHE A 118 -8.20 1.70 16.55
C PHE A 118 -8.11 1.46 18.05
N ARG A 119 -9.27 1.25 18.68
CA ARG A 119 -9.37 0.74 20.04
C ARG A 119 -10.11 -0.58 20.00
N PHE A 120 -9.52 -1.63 20.53
CA PHE A 120 -10.08 -2.97 20.41
C PHE A 120 -9.70 -3.85 21.58
N THR A 121 -10.44 -4.92 21.76
CA THR A 121 -10.17 -5.94 22.78
C THR A 121 -10.11 -7.28 22.06
N GLU A 122 -8.96 -7.94 22.08
CA GLU A 122 -8.88 -9.34 21.67
C GLU A 122 -9.50 -10.22 22.77
N PRO A 123 -10.17 -11.34 22.44
CA PRO A 123 -10.71 -12.25 23.44
C PRO A 123 -9.65 -12.65 24.47
N GLY A 124 -9.95 -12.46 25.76
CA GLY A 124 -9.04 -12.79 26.86
C GLY A 124 -7.87 -11.81 27.09
N LYS A 125 -7.81 -10.68 26.37
CA LYS A 125 -6.78 -9.64 26.54
C LYS A 125 -7.39 -8.31 27.02
N PRO A 126 -6.61 -7.44 27.68
CA PRO A 126 -7.05 -6.08 28.01
C PRO A 126 -7.29 -5.25 26.74
N VAL A 127 -7.98 -4.11 26.91
CA VAL A 127 -8.23 -3.16 25.81
C VAL A 127 -6.90 -2.66 25.25
N GLN A 128 -6.70 -2.86 23.97
CA GLN A 128 -5.54 -2.40 23.21
C GLN A 128 -5.88 -1.10 22.47
N ARG A 129 -4.87 -0.22 22.37
CA ARG A 129 -4.93 0.98 21.55
C ARG A 129 -3.86 0.88 20.47
N GLN A 130 -4.28 1.14 19.24
CA GLN A 130 -3.38 1.33 18.12
C GLN A 130 -3.59 2.72 17.53
N VAL A 131 -2.51 3.48 17.38
CA VAL A 131 -2.52 4.77 16.70
C VAL A 131 -2.07 4.55 15.25
N VAL A 132 -2.63 5.31 14.32
CA VAL A 132 -2.21 5.33 12.93
C VAL A 132 -1.60 6.69 12.62
N GLU A 133 -0.37 6.67 12.13
CA GLU A 133 0.36 7.87 11.73
C GLU A 133 0.74 7.77 10.25
N ILE A 134 0.62 8.87 9.51
CA ILE A 134 1.14 8.98 8.15
C ILE A 134 2.47 9.71 8.19
N LEU A 135 3.47 9.15 7.51
CA LEU A 135 4.76 9.78 7.27
C LEU A 135 4.84 10.23 5.81
N LEU A 136 4.81 11.55 5.61
CA LEU A 136 5.10 12.19 4.34
C LEU A 136 6.57 12.64 4.30
N PRO A 137 7.38 12.20 3.33
CA PRO A 137 8.75 12.66 3.19
C PRO A 137 8.76 14.16 2.87
N ALA A 138 9.79 14.86 3.34
CA ALA A 138 10.05 16.22 2.91
C ALA A 138 10.28 16.25 1.39
N PRO A 139 9.79 17.29 0.68
CA PRO A 139 10.14 17.46 -0.72
C PRO A 139 11.66 17.54 -0.86
N ALA A 140 12.21 16.85 -1.87
CA ALA A 140 13.63 16.99 -2.19
C ALA A 140 13.88 18.43 -2.64
N SER A 141 14.73 19.14 -1.88
CA SER A 141 15.15 20.52 -2.17
C SER A 141 16.00 20.63 -3.43
#